data_AF-A0A7J8CUV5-F1
#
_entry.id   AF-A0A7J8CUV5-F1
#
_cell.length_a   1.000
_cell.length_b   1.000
_cell.length_c   1.000
_cell.angle_alpha   90.00
_cell.angle_beta   90.00
_cell.angle_gamma   90.00
#
_symmetry.space_group_name_H-M   'P 1'
#
loop_
_entity.id
_entity.type
_entity.pdbx_description
1 polymer ?
#
loop_
_entity_poly.entity_id
_entity_poly.type
_entity_poly.pdbx_seq_one_letter_code
_entity_poly.pdbx_strand_id
1 'polypeptide(L)'
;MSSICGGAMLTMVQRKEVMLPQRKFQLHHLKLSEDEEAVYSVLFTRSRSALQSYLKRQERGDNQSGRSPDNPFSRVAQEFGSSGPGHSVAEDSQRSSTVHILSHLLRLRQCCCHLSLLKSALDPTELKNEGLVLSLEDQLSALTLSELQNSDPSTVSLNGECFKAELFEDMRESTKISSLLVELDAIQRNAGSQKSVIVSQWTSMLKVVARHLKRYKLTYATIDGSVNPKQRMDLVEAFNNSRSPQVMLISLLAGGVGLNLTGGNHLFLLDMHWNPSLEDQACDRIYRVGQQKDVVIHRFVCEGTVEEKILQLQKKKKDLAKQVLSGSGESVTRLTLADLKVLFGI
;
A
#
# COMPACT_ATOMS: atom_id res chain seq x y z
N MET A 1 41.52 -58.76 6.86
CA MET A 1 41.81 -57.36 7.29
C MET A 1 43.00 -56.92 6.44
N SER A 2 42.92 -56.00 5.49
CA SER A 2 42.31 -54.68 5.59
C SER A 2 41.92 -54.12 4.23
N SER A 3 40.91 -53.25 4.28
CA SER A 3 40.17 -52.64 3.18
C SER A 3 40.96 -51.60 2.40
N ILE A 4 40.69 -51.59 1.10
CA ILE A 4 40.98 -50.52 0.14
C ILE A 4 40.12 -49.30 0.52
N CYS A 5 40.71 -48.10 0.57
CA CYS A 5 39.98 -46.84 0.69
C CYS A 5 40.41 -45.91 -0.45
N GLY A 6 39.47 -45.63 -1.35
CA GLY A 6 39.63 -44.70 -2.46
C GLY A 6 39.59 -43.25 -1.97
N GLY A 7 40.59 -42.47 -2.40
CA GLY A 7 40.58 -41.01 -2.25
C GLY A 7 39.72 -40.40 -3.35
N ALA A 8 38.51 -39.97 -3.01
CA ALA A 8 37.66 -39.18 -3.88
C ALA A 8 38.23 -37.75 -4.03
N MET A 9 38.46 -37.36 -5.28
CA MET A 9 38.83 -36.02 -5.70
C MET A 9 37.67 -35.06 -5.46
N LEU A 10 37.67 -34.34 -4.33
CA LEU A 10 36.73 -33.24 -4.09
C LEU A 10 37.04 -32.10 -5.09
N THR A 11 36.23 -32.01 -6.13
CA THR A 11 36.18 -30.88 -7.04
C THR A 11 35.59 -29.69 -6.27
N MET A 12 36.42 -28.68 -5.99
CA MET A 12 35.96 -27.38 -5.51
C MET A 12 35.12 -26.71 -6.59
N VAL A 13 33.79 -26.81 -6.47
CA VAL A 13 32.87 -25.93 -7.18
C VAL A 13 33.01 -24.54 -6.56
N GLN A 14 33.85 -23.69 -7.16
CA GLN A 14 33.82 -22.25 -6.90
C GLN A 14 32.40 -21.74 -7.20
N ARG A 15 31.62 -21.46 -6.15
CA ARG A 15 30.39 -20.67 -6.28
C ARG A 15 30.80 -19.29 -6.78
N LYS A 16 30.59 -19.05 -8.07
CA LYS A 16 30.71 -17.73 -8.69
C LYS A 16 29.76 -16.80 -7.92
N GLU A 17 30.30 -15.88 -7.12
CA GLU A 17 29.49 -14.84 -6.49
C GLU A 17 28.78 -14.08 -7.61
N VAL A 18 27.45 -14.22 -7.67
CA VAL A 18 26.64 -13.51 -8.65
C VAL A 18 26.62 -12.05 -8.21
N MET A 19 27.48 -11.23 -8.80
CA MET A 19 27.49 -9.79 -8.54
C MET A 19 26.22 -9.18 -9.12
N LEU A 20 25.40 -8.58 -8.26
CA LEU A 20 24.27 -7.76 -8.67
C LEU A 20 24.77 -6.34 -9.02
N PRO A 21 24.15 -5.68 -10.01
CA PRO A 21 24.45 -4.29 -10.35
C PRO A 21 24.04 -3.34 -9.23
N GLN A 22 24.34 -2.05 -9.37
CA GLN A 22 24.03 -1.09 -8.31
C GLN A 22 22.53 -0.90 -8.14
N ARG A 23 22.10 -0.68 -6.88
CA ARG A 23 20.74 -0.28 -6.54
C ARG A 23 20.73 1.09 -5.88
N LYS A 24 19.99 2.04 -6.45
CA LYS A 24 19.78 3.38 -5.90
C LYS A 24 18.34 3.56 -5.46
N PHE A 25 18.14 4.14 -4.28
CA PHE A 25 16.82 4.62 -3.85
C PHE A 25 16.74 6.13 -4.09
N GLN A 26 15.66 6.58 -4.72
CA GLN A 26 15.36 7.98 -4.97
C GLN A 26 14.00 8.31 -4.37
N LEU A 27 14.00 9.15 -3.35
CA LEU A 27 12.79 9.65 -2.69
C LEU A 27 12.40 10.98 -3.34
N HIS A 28 11.17 11.04 -3.86
CA HIS A 28 10.58 12.23 -4.47
C HIS A 28 9.60 12.82 -3.48
N HIS A 29 9.98 13.95 -2.93
CA HIS A 29 9.14 14.77 -2.07
C HIS A 29 8.25 15.65 -2.94
N LEU A 30 6.94 15.45 -2.83
CA LEU A 30 5.95 16.10 -3.68
C LEU A 30 5.07 17.01 -2.83
N LYS A 31 4.78 18.21 -3.34
CA LYS A 31 3.78 19.10 -2.74
C LYS A 31 2.50 18.97 -3.55
N LEU A 32 1.39 18.69 -2.86
CA LEU A 32 0.08 18.64 -3.50
C LEU A 32 -0.21 20.00 -4.17
N SER A 33 -0.93 19.95 -5.29
CA SER A 33 -1.46 21.16 -5.91
C SER A 33 -2.47 21.84 -4.97
N GLU A 34 -2.70 23.14 -5.12
CA GLU A 34 -3.66 23.91 -4.28
C GLU A 34 -5.03 23.22 -4.21
N ASP A 35 -5.50 22.75 -5.36
CA ASP A 35 -6.74 22.02 -5.54
C ASP A 35 -6.78 20.68 -4.77
N GLU A 36 -5.69 19.89 -4.84
CA GLU A 36 -5.58 18.62 -4.11
C GLU A 36 -5.41 18.83 -2.61
N GLU A 37 -4.66 19.87 -2.21
CA GLU A 37 -4.45 20.24 -0.82
C GLU A 37 -5.75 20.69 -0.14
N ALA A 38 -6.59 21.47 -0.85
CA ALA A 38 -7.91 21.86 -0.37
C ALA A 38 -8.79 20.64 -0.07
N VAL A 39 -8.91 19.71 -1.03
CA VAL A 39 -9.68 18.46 -0.85
C VAL A 39 -9.10 17.61 0.29
N TYR A 40 -7.77 17.50 0.35
CA TYR A 40 -7.09 16.75 1.39
C TYR A 40 -7.36 17.33 2.79
N SER A 41 -7.30 18.66 2.95
CA SER A 41 -7.52 19.35 4.22
C SER A 41 -8.92 19.10 4.80
N VAL A 42 -9.94 19.10 3.94
CA VAL A 42 -11.32 18.78 4.32
C VAL A 42 -11.43 17.34 4.84
N LEU A 43 -10.86 16.38 4.11
CA LEU A 43 -10.84 14.97 4.54
C LEU A 43 -10.06 14.79 5.84
N PHE A 44 -8.91 15.46 5.96
CA PHE A 44 -8.02 15.35 7.10
C PHE A 44 -8.68 15.90 8.38
N THR A 45 -9.32 17.06 8.29
CA THR A 45 -10.02 17.67 9.43
C THR A 45 -11.15 16.78 9.96
N ARG A 46 -11.95 16.18 9.06
CA ARG A 46 -13.02 15.25 9.43
C ARG A 46 -12.47 13.99 10.07
N SER A 47 -11.47 13.37 9.43
CA SER A 47 -10.88 12.13 9.93
C SER A 47 -10.23 12.29 11.32
N ARG A 48 -9.56 13.42 11.56
CA ARG A 48 -9.02 13.78 12.88
C ARG A 48 -10.14 13.93 13.92
N SER A 49 -11.23 14.60 13.58
CA SER A 49 -12.38 14.79 14.48
C SER A 49 -13.06 13.46 14.83
N ALA A 50 -13.18 12.55 13.85
CA ALA A 50 -13.72 11.21 14.05
C ALA A 50 -12.84 10.38 15.00
N LEU A 51 -11.51 10.41 14.82
CA LEU A 51 -10.57 9.71 15.70
C LEU A 51 -10.56 10.29 17.12
N GLN A 52 -10.57 11.61 17.28
CA GLN A 52 -10.68 12.24 18.61
C GLN A 52 -11.95 11.79 19.35
N SER A 53 -13.07 11.72 18.63
CA SER A 53 -14.35 11.26 19.20
C SER A 53 -14.32 9.78 19.58
N TYR A 54 -13.58 8.96 18.83
CA TYR A 54 -13.33 7.55 19.18
C TYR A 54 -12.47 7.42 20.44
N LEU A 55 -11.33 8.13 20.50
CA LEU A 55 -10.42 8.07 21.65
C LEU A 55 -11.11 8.50 22.96
N LYS A 56 -11.90 9.59 22.91
CA LYS A 56 -12.69 10.04 24.07
C LYS A 56 -13.72 9.00 24.55
N ARG A 57 -14.29 8.20 23.66
CA ARG A 57 -15.22 7.12 24.02
C ARG A 57 -14.49 5.96 24.69
N GLN A 58 -13.28 5.64 24.22
CA GLN A 58 -12.46 4.59 24.80
C GLN A 58 -12.00 4.95 26.23
N GLU A 59 -11.55 6.18 26.46
CA GLU A 59 -11.16 6.67 27.79
C GLU A 59 -12.34 6.67 28.79
N ARG A 60 -13.55 6.96 28.31
CA ARG A 60 -14.77 6.88 29.15
C ARG A 60 -15.19 5.45 29.48
N GLY A 61 -14.92 4.48 28.59
CA GLY A 61 -15.17 3.06 28.82
C GLY A 61 -14.23 2.45 29.85
N ASP A 62 -12.95 2.83 29.84
CA ASP A 62 -11.96 2.35 30.80
C ASP A 62 -12.21 2.85 32.23
N ASN A 63 -12.73 4.08 32.38
CA ASN A 63 -13.06 4.63 33.71
C ASN A 63 -14.28 3.99 34.40
N GLN A 64 -15.03 3.10 33.74
CA GLN A 64 -16.12 2.34 34.37
C GLN A 64 -15.70 0.90 34.76
N SER A 65 -14.50 0.44 34.38
CA SER A 65 -14.01 -0.90 34.70
C SER A 65 -13.17 -0.95 35.99
N GLY A 66 -13.66 -0.31 37.06
CA GLY A 66 -13.16 -0.54 38.42
C GLY A 66 -13.46 -1.97 38.86
N ARG A 67 -12.55 -2.92 38.58
CA ARG A 67 -12.63 -4.32 39.02
C ARG A 67 -12.49 -4.41 40.55
N SER A 68 -13.52 -4.95 41.22
CA SER A 68 -13.41 -5.58 42.55
C SER A 68 -12.46 -6.79 42.51
N PRO A 69 -11.78 -7.13 43.62
CA PRO A 69 -10.78 -8.20 43.63
C PRO A 69 -11.42 -9.60 43.67
N ASP A 70 -10.77 -10.50 42.92
CA ASP A 70 -10.71 -11.96 43.04
C ASP A 70 -12.00 -12.78 43.12
N ASN A 71 -12.30 -13.47 42.02
CA ASN A 71 -12.96 -14.77 42.09
C ASN A 71 -12.09 -15.82 41.35
N PRO A 72 -11.42 -16.74 42.07
CA PRO A 72 -10.40 -17.64 41.52
C PRO A 72 -10.95 -18.73 40.59
N PHE A 73 -12.27 -18.84 40.44
CA PHE A 73 -12.92 -19.87 39.60
C PHE A 73 -13.23 -19.43 38.16
N SER A 74 -13.03 -18.16 37.77
CA SER A 74 -13.34 -17.72 36.40
C SER A 74 -12.40 -18.31 35.34
N ARG A 75 -11.18 -18.69 35.73
CA ARG A 75 -10.19 -19.31 34.82
C ARG A 75 -10.55 -20.75 34.45
N VAL A 76 -11.22 -21.48 35.33
CA VAL A 76 -11.59 -22.90 35.09
C VAL A 76 -12.75 -23.03 34.10
N ALA A 77 -13.64 -22.02 34.05
CA ALA A 77 -14.76 -21.99 33.11
C ALA A 77 -14.35 -21.69 31.66
N GLN A 78 -13.15 -21.14 31.43
CA GLN A 78 -12.62 -20.87 30.08
C GLN A 78 -11.86 -22.07 29.46
N GLU A 79 -11.35 -23.00 30.27
CA GLU A 79 -10.62 -24.17 29.77
C GLU A 79 -11.50 -25.37 29.41
N PHE A 80 -12.71 -25.48 29.98
CA PHE A 80 -13.66 -26.55 29.65
C PHE A 80 -14.86 -25.96 28.87
N GLY A 81 -14.81 -26.14 27.55
CA GLY A 81 -15.68 -25.48 26.58
C GLY A 81 -17.18 -25.56 26.84
N SER A 82 -17.82 -24.42 26.61
CA SER A 82 -19.20 -24.35 26.11
C SER A 82 -19.29 -23.16 25.16
N SER A 83 -19.25 -23.47 23.87
CA SER A 83 -19.61 -22.58 22.77
C SER A 83 -21.10 -22.20 22.90
N GLY A 84 -21.37 -20.96 23.31
CA GLY A 84 -22.68 -20.32 23.22
C GLY A 84 -22.63 -19.10 22.29
N PRO A 85 -23.69 -18.81 21.51
CA PRO A 85 -23.71 -17.67 20.60
C PRO A 85 -24.04 -16.40 21.40
N GLY A 86 -23.01 -15.69 21.82
CA GLY A 86 -23.14 -14.40 22.50
C GLY A 86 -22.05 -13.45 22.03
N HIS A 87 -22.18 -12.92 20.81
CA HIS A 87 -21.40 -11.75 20.41
C HIS A 87 -21.92 -10.54 21.18
N SER A 88 -21.03 -9.85 21.91
CA SER A 88 -21.42 -8.71 22.73
C SER A 88 -21.59 -7.44 21.88
N VAL A 89 -22.69 -6.70 22.06
CA VAL A 89 -23.00 -5.46 21.32
C VAL A 89 -21.89 -4.38 21.47
N ALA A 90 -21.14 -4.43 22.57
CA ALA A 90 -20.00 -3.55 22.82
C ALA A 90 -18.78 -3.85 21.92
N GLU A 91 -18.48 -5.13 21.67
CA GLU A 91 -17.40 -5.54 20.77
C GLU A 91 -17.72 -5.18 19.32
N ASP A 92 -18.97 -5.34 18.89
CA ASP A 92 -19.41 -4.96 17.53
C ASP A 92 -19.34 -3.44 17.31
N SER A 93 -19.69 -2.63 18.31
CA SER A 93 -19.60 -1.16 18.23
C SER A 93 -18.15 -0.65 18.21
N GLN A 94 -17.25 -1.26 19.00
CA GLN A 94 -15.81 -0.94 18.96
C GLN A 94 -15.14 -1.36 17.64
N ARG A 95 -15.58 -2.49 17.08
CA ARG A 95 -15.08 -2.98 15.79
C ARG A 95 -15.49 -2.08 14.63
N SER A 96 -16.77 -1.69 14.56
CA SER A 96 -17.27 -0.76 13.52
C SER A 96 -16.58 0.61 13.60
N SER A 97 -16.34 1.14 14.80
CA SER A 97 -15.65 2.45 14.94
C SER A 97 -14.17 2.42 14.55
N THR A 98 -13.44 1.33 14.83
CA THR A 98 -12.05 1.14 14.36
C THR A 98 -11.99 1.01 12.84
N VAL A 99 -12.97 0.30 12.27
CA VAL A 99 -13.19 0.18 10.83
C VAL A 99 -13.36 1.55 10.17
N HIS A 100 -14.19 2.44 10.74
CA HIS A 100 -14.39 3.78 10.19
C HIS A 100 -13.11 4.63 10.17
N ILE A 101 -12.26 4.53 11.21
CA ILE A 101 -10.98 5.25 11.27
C ILE A 101 -10.04 4.77 10.17
N LEU A 102 -9.97 3.45 9.96
CA LEU A 102 -9.11 2.88 8.93
C LEU A 102 -9.63 3.23 7.53
N SER A 103 -10.94 3.25 7.31
CA SER A 103 -11.54 3.78 6.07
C SER A 103 -11.16 5.23 5.81
N HIS A 104 -11.16 6.10 6.83
CA HIS A 104 -10.67 7.48 6.68
C HIS A 104 -9.19 7.54 6.30
N LEU A 105 -8.34 6.70 6.91
CA LEU A 105 -6.92 6.62 6.56
C LEU A 105 -6.74 6.19 5.09
N LEU A 106 -7.51 5.20 4.62
CA LEU A 106 -7.48 4.77 3.23
C LEU A 106 -7.88 5.90 2.27
N ARG A 107 -8.93 6.67 2.58
CA ARG A 107 -9.34 7.82 1.77
C ARG A 107 -8.28 8.93 1.72
N LEU A 108 -7.62 9.23 2.84
CA LEU A 108 -6.51 10.20 2.84
C LEU A 108 -5.36 9.75 1.93
N ARG A 109 -5.03 8.45 1.96
CA ARG A 109 -3.99 7.88 1.08
C ARG A 109 -4.41 7.93 -0.40
N GLN A 110 -5.66 7.62 -0.71
CA GLN A 110 -6.20 7.77 -2.07
C GLN A 110 -6.12 9.21 -2.57
N CYS A 111 -6.47 10.18 -1.71
CA CYS A 111 -6.37 11.61 -2.02
C CYS A 111 -4.93 12.03 -2.37
N CYS A 112 -3.92 11.47 -1.69
CA CYS A 112 -2.52 11.73 -2.00
C CYS A 112 -2.09 11.14 -3.36
N CYS A 113 -2.80 10.14 -3.86
CA CYS A 113 -2.49 9.49 -5.15
C CYS A 113 -3.14 10.24 -6.31
N HIS A 114 -4.48 10.28 -6.29
CA HIS A 114 -5.29 10.90 -7.32
C HIS A 114 -6.74 11.01 -6.83
N LEU A 115 -7.36 12.20 -7.00
CA LEU A 115 -8.69 12.48 -6.44
C LEU A 115 -9.80 11.60 -7.00
N SER A 116 -9.69 11.14 -8.26
CA SER A 116 -10.70 10.25 -8.86
C SER A 116 -10.91 8.93 -8.10
N LEU A 117 -9.92 8.48 -7.31
CA LEU A 117 -10.04 7.29 -6.47
C LEU A 117 -11.10 7.46 -5.37
N LEU A 118 -11.47 8.70 -5.05
CA LEU A 118 -12.50 9.03 -4.08
C LEU A 118 -13.92 8.83 -4.64
N LYS A 119 -14.08 8.80 -5.99
CA LYS A 119 -15.39 8.58 -6.63
C LYS A 119 -15.90 7.15 -6.45
N SER A 120 -14.99 6.18 -6.40
CA SER A 120 -15.38 4.79 -6.26
C SER A 120 -15.55 4.40 -4.80
N ALA A 121 -16.47 3.46 -4.60
CA ALA A 121 -16.41 2.49 -3.52
C ALA A 121 -14.96 2.05 -3.23
N LEU A 122 -14.59 1.92 -1.97
CA LEU A 122 -13.36 1.20 -1.64
C LEU A 122 -13.52 -0.27 -2.05
N ASP A 123 -12.55 -0.83 -2.77
CA ASP A 123 -12.65 -2.20 -3.28
C ASP A 123 -12.58 -3.23 -2.12
N PRO A 124 -13.55 -4.16 -2.00
CA PRO A 124 -13.57 -5.16 -0.93
C PRO A 124 -12.31 -6.04 -0.88
N THR A 125 -11.70 -6.30 -2.03
CA THR A 125 -10.45 -7.05 -2.15
C THR A 125 -9.28 -6.25 -1.59
N GLU A 126 -9.19 -4.96 -1.94
CA GLU A 126 -8.19 -4.05 -1.39
C GLU A 126 -8.34 -3.95 0.13
N LEU A 127 -9.56 -3.85 0.65
CA LEU A 127 -9.82 -3.82 2.10
C LEU A 127 -9.43 -5.11 2.81
N LYS A 128 -9.83 -6.25 2.24
CA LYS A 128 -9.46 -7.56 2.78
C LYS A 128 -7.93 -7.70 2.86
N ASN A 129 -7.22 -7.19 1.86
CA ASN A 129 -5.76 -7.23 1.83
C ASN A 129 -5.11 -6.29 2.86
N GLU A 130 -5.76 -5.17 3.18
CA GLU A 130 -5.38 -4.29 4.31
C GLU A 130 -5.72 -4.90 5.69
N GLY A 131 -6.23 -6.14 5.72
CA GLY A 131 -6.62 -6.84 6.94
C GLY A 131 -7.98 -6.39 7.50
N LEU A 132 -8.78 -5.68 6.70
CA LEU A 132 -10.11 -5.20 7.05
C LEU A 132 -11.18 -6.16 6.53
N VAL A 133 -11.99 -6.71 7.43
CA VAL A 133 -13.23 -7.40 7.07
C VAL A 133 -14.38 -6.49 7.47
N LEU A 134 -14.97 -5.82 6.48
CA LEU A 134 -16.11 -4.92 6.68
C LEU A 134 -17.41 -5.64 6.36
N SER A 135 -18.44 -5.45 7.19
CA SER A 135 -19.81 -5.82 6.83
C SER A 135 -20.28 -5.00 5.63
N LEU A 136 -21.29 -5.46 4.88
CA LEU A 136 -21.84 -4.70 3.75
C LEU A 136 -22.36 -3.32 4.19
N GLU A 137 -22.82 -3.18 5.43
CA GLU A 137 -23.31 -1.94 6.04
C GLU A 137 -22.16 -0.99 6.44
N ASP A 138 -21.06 -1.52 7.00
CA ASP A 138 -19.83 -0.76 7.27
C ASP A 138 -19.13 -0.36 5.97
N GLN A 139 -19.22 -1.21 4.94
CA GLN A 139 -18.86 -0.84 3.59
C GLN A 139 -19.77 0.33 3.19
N LEU A 140 -21.09 0.20 3.16
CA LEU A 140 -22.00 1.26 2.68
C LEU A 140 -21.80 2.63 3.37
N SER A 141 -21.48 2.62 4.66
CA SER A 141 -21.13 3.82 5.45
C SER A 141 -19.69 4.33 5.25
N ALA A 142 -18.74 3.48 4.87
CA ALA A 142 -17.41 3.87 4.35
C ALA A 142 -17.41 4.16 2.83
N LEU A 143 -18.46 3.75 2.12
CA LEU A 143 -18.55 3.61 0.66
C LEU A 143 -19.02 4.87 -0.04
N THR A 144 -19.51 5.87 0.66
CA THR A 144 -19.89 7.12 0.03
C THR A 144 -19.33 8.28 0.82
N LEU A 145 -18.54 9.11 0.15
CA LEU A 145 -18.80 10.54 0.28
C LEU A 145 -20.28 10.70 -0.02
N SER A 146 -21.14 10.80 1.00
CA SER A 146 -22.60 10.81 0.85
C SER A 146 -23.12 12.04 0.07
N GLU A 147 -22.30 12.70 -0.73
CA GLU A 147 -22.54 14.03 -1.31
C GLU A 147 -21.95 14.19 -2.73
N LEU A 148 -21.59 13.10 -3.42
CA LEU A 148 -21.32 13.17 -4.87
C LEU A 148 -22.60 13.32 -5.72
N GLN A 149 -23.77 13.36 -5.08
CA GLN A 149 -25.04 13.70 -5.71
C GLN A 149 -25.40 15.16 -5.40
N ASN A 150 -24.87 16.08 -6.18
CA ASN A 150 -25.45 17.41 -6.31
C ASN A 150 -26.44 17.45 -7.48
N SER A 151 -27.39 18.38 -7.39
CA SER A 151 -28.34 18.74 -8.46
C SER A 151 -27.68 19.33 -9.70
N ASP A 152 -26.39 19.74 -9.61
CA ASP A 152 -25.58 20.25 -10.71
C ASP A 152 -24.45 19.25 -11.06
N PRO A 153 -24.40 18.71 -12.30
CA PRO A 153 -23.39 17.74 -12.71
C PRO A 153 -21.95 18.28 -12.78
N SER A 154 -21.75 19.60 -12.62
CA SER A 154 -20.42 20.24 -12.71
C SER A 154 -19.66 20.31 -11.38
N THR A 155 -20.29 19.99 -10.25
CA THR A 155 -19.69 20.12 -8.91
C THR A 155 -19.84 18.87 -8.06
N VAL A 156 -18.92 18.71 -7.12
CA VAL A 156 -18.83 17.62 -6.15
C VAL A 156 -18.84 18.24 -4.76
N SER A 157 -19.85 17.92 -3.96
CA SER A 157 -19.86 18.32 -2.55
C SER A 157 -19.10 17.30 -1.72
N LEU A 158 -18.25 17.80 -0.83
CA LEU A 158 -17.44 17.02 0.07
C LEU A 158 -17.52 17.65 1.47
N ASN A 159 -18.33 17.05 2.34
CA ASN A 159 -18.53 17.53 3.71
C ASN A 159 -19.04 18.98 3.75
N GLY A 160 -19.93 19.35 2.82
CA GLY A 160 -20.45 20.71 2.69
C GLY A 160 -19.57 21.71 1.94
N GLU A 161 -18.36 21.33 1.50
CA GLU A 161 -17.55 22.14 0.58
C GLU A 161 -17.72 21.68 -0.87
N CYS A 162 -17.90 22.63 -1.80
CA CYS A 162 -18.09 22.32 -3.21
C CYS A 162 -16.78 22.41 -3.99
N PHE A 163 -16.45 21.33 -4.69
CA PHE A 163 -15.30 21.20 -5.57
C PHE A 163 -15.76 21.02 -7.02
N LYS A 164 -14.95 21.42 -8.00
CA LYS A 164 -15.25 21.17 -9.41
C LYS A 164 -15.16 19.68 -9.75
N ALA A 165 -16.12 19.13 -10.50
CA ALA A 165 -16.12 17.71 -10.85
C ALA A 165 -14.89 17.28 -11.68
N GLU A 166 -14.33 18.20 -12.47
CA GLU A 166 -13.11 17.99 -13.26
C GLU A 166 -11.89 17.57 -12.41
N LEU A 167 -11.86 17.94 -11.12
CA LEU A 167 -10.82 17.55 -10.16
C LEU A 167 -10.71 16.04 -9.99
N PHE A 168 -11.84 15.36 -10.12
CA PHE A 168 -11.99 13.94 -9.84
C PHE A 168 -11.99 13.11 -11.13
N GLU A 169 -11.63 13.68 -12.28
CA GLU A 169 -11.57 12.96 -13.55
C GLU A 169 -10.27 12.18 -13.72
N ASP A 170 -10.37 10.94 -14.17
CA ASP A 170 -9.20 10.05 -14.34
C ASP A 170 -8.18 10.55 -15.38
N MET A 171 -8.59 11.46 -16.25
CA MET A 171 -7.73 12.09 -17.26
C MET A 171 -7.01 13.33 -16.75
N ARG A 172 -7.35 13.81 -15.56
CA ARG A 172 -6.62 14.91 -14.91
C ARG A 172 -5.25 14.41 -14.47
N GLU A 173 -4.25 15.27 -14.56
CA GLU A 173 -2.91 14.98 -14.08
C GLU A 173 -2.83 15.38 -12.61
N SER A 174 -2.77 14.40 -11.70
CA SER A 174 -2.44 14.66 -10.29
C SER A 174 -0.98 15.07 -10.14
N THR A 175 -0.62 15.56 -8.96
CA THR A 175 0.78 15.85 -8.62
C THR A 175 1.68 14.63 -8.88
N LYS A 176 1.28 13.44 -8.44
CA LYS A 176 2.05 12.21 -8.64
C LYS A 176 2.14 11.77 -10.08
N ILE A 177 1.05 11.90 -10.85
CA ILE A 177 1.05 11.58 -12.28
C ILE A 177 1.99 12.52 -13.03
N SER A 178 1.95 13.82 -12.73
CA SER A 178 2.82 14.81 -13.36
C SER A 178 4.30 14.47 -13.13
N SER A 179 4.68 14.19 -11.88
CA SER A 179 6.06 13.79 -11.55
C SER A 179 6.46 12.45 -12.17
N LEU A 180 5.55 11.47 -12.20
CA LEU A 180 5.78 10.18 -12.87
C LEU A 180 6.11 10.39 -14.35
N LEU A 181 5.31 11.20 -15.05
CA LEU A 181 5.47 11.43 -16.49
C LEU A 181 6.78 12.15 -16.81
N VAL A 182 7.19 13.11 -15.98
CA VAL A 182 8.50 13.78 -16.10
C VAL A 182 9.66 12.77 -15.98
N GLU A 183 9.60 11.89 -15.00
CA GLU A 183 10.62 10.85 -14.79
C GLU A 183 10.63 9.83 -15.94
N LEU A 184 9.47 9.39 -16.42
CA LEU A 184 9.36 8.47 -17.55
C LEU A 184 9.90 9.07 -18.84
N ASP A 185 9.63 10.35 -19.10
CA ASP A 185 10.17 11.07 -20.26
C ASP A 185 11.70 11.21 -20.17
N ALA A 186 12.23 11.50 -18.98
CA ALA A 186 13.68 11.53 -18.75
C ALA A 186 14.34 10.17 -19.00
N ILE A 187 13.72 9.08 -18.53
CA ILE A 187 14.17 7.71 -18.76
C ILE A 187 14.14 7.38 -20.26
N GLN A 188 13.08 7.78 -20.98
CA GLN A 188 12.95 7.51 -22.41
C GLN A 188 13.97 8.28 -23.26
N ARG A 189 14.38 9.48 -22.83
CA ARG A 189 15.40 10.30 -23.49
C ARG A 189 16.82 9.77 -23.29
N ASN A 190 17.08 8.98 -22.26
CA ASN A 190 18.40 8.40 -22.02
C ASN A 190 18.76 7.37 -23.10
N ALA A 191 20.04 7.36 -23.51
CA ALA A 191 20.55 6.39 -24.46
C ALA A 191 20.60 4.99 -23.83
N GLY A 192 19.57 4.18 -24.08
CA GLY A 192 19.50 2.80 -23.63
C GLY A 192 18.09 2.25 -23.62
N SER A 193 17.94 0.93 -23.78
CA SER A 193 16.65 0.26 -23.60
C SER A 193 16.33 0.19 -22.11
N GLN A 194 15.78 1.26 -21.55
CA GLN A 194 15.32 1.31 -20.15
C GLN A 194 13.83 0.99 -20.07
N LYS A 195 13.44 0.31 -18.99
CA LYS A 195 12.06 -0.12 -18.75
C LYS A 195 11.67 0.12 -17.31
N SER A 196 10.39 0.45 -17.13
CA SER A 196 9.85 0.88 -15.85
C SER A 196 8.81 -0.10 -15.33
N VAL A 197 8.84 -0.37 -14.04
CA VAL A 197 7.77 -1.06 -13.31
C VAL A 197 7.10 -0.02 -12.42
N ILE A 198 5.79 0.14 -12.52
CA ILE A 198 5.02 1.06 -11.69
C ILE A 198 4.15 0.22 -10.77
N VAL A 199 4.31 0.45 -9.47
CA VAL A 199 3.65 -0.29 -8.41
C VAL A 199 2.71 0.67 -7.67
N SER A 200 1.49 0.19 -7.47
CA SER A 200 0.48 0.87 -6.65
C SER A 200 -0.33 -0.17 -5.90
N GLN A 201 -0.77 0.12 -4.68
CA GLN A 201 -1.72 -0.76 -4.01
C GLN A 201 -3.13 -0.66 -4.61
N TRP A 202 -3.46 0.49 -5.18
CA TRP A 202 -4.77 0.80 -5.75
C TRP A 202 -4.80 0.39 -7.21
N THR A 203 -5.68 -0.55 -7.55
CA THR A 203 -5.88 -0.95 -8.96
C THR A 203 -6.49 0.18 -9.79
N SER A 204 -7.32 1.02 -9.17
CA SER A 204 -7.86 2.26 -9.75
C SER A 204 -6.76 3.25 -10.12
N MET A 205 -5.72 3.42 -9.29
CA MET A 205 -4.56 4.24 -9.65
C MET A 205 -3.81 3.67 -10.86
N LEU A 206 -3.65 2.34 -10.97
CA LEU A 206 -3.05 1.73 -12.16
C LEU A 206 -3.88 2.02 -13.42
N LYS A 207 -5.22 2.07 -13.32
CA LYS A 207 -6.10 2.47 -14.43
C LYS A 207 -5.91 3.94 -14.80
N VAL A 208 -5.73 4.83 -13.82
CA VAL A 208 -5.40 6.25 -14.06
C VAL A 208 -4.06 6.35 -14.80
N VAL A 209 -3.00 5.73 -14.27
CA VAL A 209 -1.67 5.70 -14.91
C VAL A 209 -1.76 5.17 -16.34
N ALA A 210 -2.47 4.06 -16.55
CA ALA A 210 -2.66 3.45 -17.87
C ALA A 210 -3.26 4.42 -18.91
N ARG A 211 -4.22 5.27 -18.51
CA ARG A 211 -4.79 6.28 -19.41
C ARG A 211 -3.77 7.35 -19.80
N HIS A 212 -2.99 7.81 -18.84
CA HIS A 212 -1.90 8.77 -19.08
C HIS A 212 -0.80 8.17 -19.96
N LEU A 213 -0.38 6.92 -19.72
CA LEU A 213 0.57 6.22 -20.58
C LEU A 213 0.09 6.10 -22.03
N LYS A 214 -1.20 5.82 -22.25
CA LYS A 214 -1.80 5.82 -23.60
C LYS A 214 -1.71 7.17 -24.29
N ARG A 215 -2.03 8.25 -23.57
CA ARG A 215 -1.95 9.63 -24.09
C ARG A 215 -0.52 9.99 -24.50
N TYR A 216 0.48 9.53 -23.74
CA TYR A 216 1.90 9.71 -24.00
C TYR A 216 2.50 8.67 -24.97
N LYS A 217 1.66 7.79 -25.54
CA LYS A 217 2.06 6.74 -26.50
C LYS A 217 3.14 5.78 -25.96
N LEU A 218 3.15 5.54 -24.65
CA LEU A 218 4.02 4.55 -24.01
C LEU A 218 3.33 3.18 -23.98
N THR A 219 4.03 2.14 -24.44
CA THR A 219 3.48 0.78 -24.39
C THR A 219 3.54 0.23 -22.97
N TYR A 220 2.44 -0.36 -22.52
CA TYR A 220 2.35 -0.90 -21.17
C TYR A 220 1.58 -2.22 -21.11
N ALA A 221 1.83 -2.99 -20.05
CA ALA A 221 0.98 -4.12 -19.64
C ALA A 221 0.65 -3.99 -18.15
N THR A 222 -0.40 -4.69 -17.72
CA THR A 222 -0.88 -4.64 -16.33
C THR A 222 -0.99 -6.05 -15.74
N ILE A 223 -0.51 -6.21 -14.51
CA ILE A 223 -0.70 -7.40 -13.67
C ILE A 223 -1.29 -6.93 -12.34
N ASP A 224 -2.62 -6.97 -12.22
CA ASP A 224 -3.37 -6.47 -11.06
C ASP A 224 -4.01 -7.59 -10.21
N GLY A 225 -3.79 -8.86 -10.59
CA GLY A 225 -4.39 -10.04 -9.95
C GLY A 225 -5.54 -10.66 -10.74
N SER A 226 -6.16 -9.92 -11.67
CA SER A 226 -7.22 -10.43 -12.55
C SER A 226 -6.68 -11.27 -13.72
N VAL A 227 -5.42 -11.07 -14.07
CA VAL A 227 -4.75 -11.76 -15.19
C VAL A 227 -4.53 -13.24 -14.85
N ASN A 228 -4.99 -14.14 -15.71
CA ASN A 228 -4.81 -15.57 -15.53
C ASN A 228 -3.32 -15.98 -15.55
N PRO A 229 -2.94 -17.13 -14.96
CA PRO A 229 -1.54 -17.50 -14.80
C PRO A 229 -0.75 -17.60 -16.12
N LYS A 230 -1.36 -18.12 -17.19
CA LYS A 230 -0.70 -18.28 -18.48
C LYS A 230 -0.38 -16.92 -19.11
N GLN A 231 -1.39 -16.06 -19.25
CA GLN A 231 -1.22 -14.71 -19.78
C GLN A 231 -0.22 -13.89 -18.95
N ARG A 232 -0.24 -14.08 -17.62
CA ARG A 232 0.72 -13.42 -16.73
C ARG A 232 2.16 -13.81 -17.06
N MET A 233 2.44 -15.09 -17.33
CA MET A 233 3.76 -15.54 -17.75
C MET A 233 4.16 -14.95 -19.10
N ASP A 234 3.23 -14.93 -20.07
CA ASP A 234 3.46 -14.35 -21.39
C ASP A 234 3.82 -12.85 -21.29
N LEU A 235 3.13 -12.10 -20.44
CA LEU A 235 3.42 -10.68 -20.18
C LEU A 235 4.78 -10.46 -19.53
N VAL A 236 5.15 -11.31 -18.58
CA VAL A 236 6.46 -11.26 -17.90
C VAL A 236 7.58 -11.57 -18.89
N GLU A 237 7.42 -12.59 -19.72
CA GLU A 237 8.40 -12.96 -20.75
C GLU A 237 8.56 -11.83 -21.78
N ALA A 238 7.45 -11.28 -22.28
CA ALA A 238 7.47 -10.15 -23.20
C ALA A 238 8.17 -8.92 -22.60
N PHE A 239 7.91 -8.62 -21.32
CA PHE A 239 8.56 -7.52 -20.62
C PHE A 239 10.07 -7.74 -20.44
N ASN A 240 10.51 -8.96 -20.16
CA ASN A 240 11.93 -9.26 -19.95
C ASN A 240 12.73 -9.33 -21.24
N ASN A 241 12.17 -9.93 -22.29
CA ASN A 241 12.94 -10.35 -23.47
C ASN A 241 12.72 -9.50 -24.72
N SER A 242 11.71 -8.63 -24.75
CA SER A 242 11.39 -7.84 -25.94
C SER A 242 11.53 -6.33 -25.72
N ARG A 243 11.30 -5.51 -26.74
CA ARG A 243 11.26 -4.03 -26.59
C ARG A 243 9.97 -3.51 -25.96
N SER A 244 8.89 -4.32 -25.91
CA SER A 244 7.56 -3.90 -25.47
C SER A 244 6.93 -4.96 -24.52
N PRO A 245 6.28 -4.58 -23.42
CA PRO A 245 5.98 -3.21 -23.02
C PRO A 245 7.21 -2.46 -22.48
N GLN A 246 7.17 -1.14 -22.58
CA GLN A 246 8.13 -0.23 -21.95
C GLN A 246 7.83 -0.06 -20.46
N VAL A 247 6.56 -0.15 -20.08
CA VAL A 247 6.08 0.01 -18.70
C VAL A 247 5.27 -1.20 -18.26
N MET A 248 5.57 -1.75 -17.08
CA MET A 248 4.77 -2.78 -16.43
C MET A 248 4.04 -2.20 -15.23
N LEU A 249 2.71 -2.23 -15.23
CA LEU A 249 1.85 -1.80 -14.13
C LEU A 249 1.53 -2.99 -13.23
N ILE A 250 1.79 -2.89 -11.93
CA ILE A 250 1.61 -4.02 -11.01
C ILE A 250 0.91 -3.57 -9.73
N SER A 251 -0.10 -4.33 -9.29
CA SER A 251 -0.66 -4.11 -7.96
C SER A 251 0.34 -4.55 -6.89
N LEU A 252 0.51 -3.77 -5.83
CA LEU A 252 1.47 -4.07 -4.76
C LEU A 252 1.32 -5.52 -4.25
N LEU A 253 0.06 -5.94 -4.14
CA LEU A 253 -0.38 -7.22 -3.59
C LEU A 253 -0.43 -8.37 -4.61
N ALA A 254 -0.13 -8.13 -5.89
CA ALA A 254 0.18 -9.20 -6.84
C ALA A 254 1.48 -9.99 -6.47
N GLY A 255 2.03 -9.77 -5.27
CA GLY A 255 3.30 -10.28 -4.77
C GLY A 255 3.34 -11.74 -4.35
N GLY A 256 2.20 -12.39 -4.14
CA GLY A 256 2.17 -13.80 -3.78
C GLY A 256 2.71 -14.76 -4.86
N VAL A 257 3.08 -14.24 -6.04
CA VAL A 257 3.41 -15.04 -7.24
C VAL A 257 4.91 -15.04 -7.57
N GLY A 258 5.74 -14.28 -6.87
CA GLY A 258 7.20 -14.30 -7.08
C GLY A 258 7.68 -13.87 -8.47
N LEU A 259 7.04 -12.85 -9.06
CA LEU A 259 7.33 -12.36 -10.43
C LEU A 259 8.82 -12.01 -10.62
N ASN A 260 9.35 -12.34 -11.81
CA ASN A 260 10.70 -11.96 -12.23
C ASN A 260 10.61 -10.88 -13.31
N LEU A 261 11.05 -9.66 -13.02
CA LEU A 261 10.92 -8.49 -13.89
C LEU A 261 12.28 -7.83 -14.15
N THR A 262 13.33 -8.64 -14.28
CA THR A 262 14.70 -8.17 -14.50
C THR A 262 14.92 -7.46 -15.84
N GLY A 263 13.94 -7.48 -16.76
CA GLY A 263 13.96 -6.59 -17.94
C GLY A 263 13.79 -5.11 -17.61
N GLY A 264 13.15 -4.83 -16.47
CA GLY A 264 13.02 -3.49 -15.89
C GLY A 264 14.28 -3.07 -15.14
N ASN A 265 14.56 -1.77 -15.13
CA ASN A 265 15.66 -1.18 -14.34
C ASN A 265 15.21 0.08 -13.56
N HIS A 266 13.96 0.52 -13.73
CA HIS A 266 13.34 1.53 -12.87
C HIS A 266 12.09 0.94 -12.22
N LEU A 267 11.91 1.16 -10.92
CA LEU A 267 10.68 0.82 -10.20
C LEU A 267 10.13 2.05 -9.48
N PHE A 268 8.86 2.35 -9.72
CA PHE A 268 8.13 3.45 -9.12
C PHE A 268 7.14 2.91 -8.09
N LEU A 269 7.31 3.31 -6.83
CA LEU A 269 6.32 3.14 -5.76
C LEU A 269 5.49 4.42 -5.69
N LEU A 270 4.29 4.38 -6.27
CA LEU A 270 3.42 5.57 -6.33
C LEU A 270 2.78 5.88 -4.99
N ASP A 271 2.52 4.87 -4.16
CA ASP A 271 1.89 5.00 -2.86
C ASP A 271 2.65 4.22 -1.80
N MET A 272 2.61 4.77 -0.58
CA MET A 272 3.34 4.27 0.58
C MET A 272 2.46 3.35 1.39
N HIS A 273 2.96 2.16 1.73
CA HIS A 273 2.24 1.17 2.53
C HIS A 273 2.83 1.03 3.95
N TRP A 274 2.03 1.06 5.01
CA TRP A 274 2.55 1.07 6.39
C TRP A 274 3.42 -0.14 6.75
N ASN A 275 3.22 -1.27 6.09
CA ASN A 275 4.10 -2.44 6.16
C ASN A 275 5.23 -2.30 5.12
N PRO A 276 6.47 -1.96 5.52
CA PRO A 276 7.57 -1.79 4.58
C PRO A 276 7.98 -3.08 3.87
N SER A 277 7.73 -4.26 4.46
CA SER A 277 8.14 -5.53 3.86
C SER A 277 7.44 -5.82 2.53
N LEU A 278 6.22 -5.31 2.32
CA LEU A 278 5.52 -5.46 1.05
C LEU A 278 6.18 -4.66 -0.08
N GLU A 279 6.71 -3.48 0.24
CA GLU A 279 7.44 -2.66 -0.73
C GLU A 279 8.83 -3.24 -1.02
N ASP A 280 9.51 -3.76 0.01
CA ASP A 280 10.79 -4.46 -0.16
C ASP A 280 10.59 -5.68 -1.09
N GLN A 281 9.52 -6.47 -0.90
CA GLN A 281 9.16 -7.56 -1.82
C GLN A 281 8.85 -7.10 -3.25
N ALA A 282 8.25 -5.92 -3.43
CA ALA A 282 8.02 -5.35 -4.74
C ALA A 282 9.35 -4.97 -5.43
N CYS A 283 10.30 -4.40 -4.67
CA CYS A 283 11.65 -4.09 -5.14
C CYS A 283 12.42 -5.35 -5.56
N ASP A 284 12.26 -6.45 -4.83
CA ASP A 284 12.94 -7.71 -5.13
C ASP A 284 12.47 -8.35 -6.46
N ARG A 285 11.35 -7.91 -7.06
CA ARG A 285 10.91 -8.41 -8.37
C ARG A 285 11.82 -7.97 -9.51
N ILE A 286 12.47 -6.82 -9.36
CA ILE A 286 13.36 -6.18 -10.34
C ILE A 286 14.83 -6.27 -9.91
N TYR A 287 15.10 -6.17 -8.61
CA TYR A 287 16.43 -6.28 -8.04
C TYR A 287 16.67 -7.69 -7.49
N ARG A 288 16.92 -8.64 -8.40
CA ARG A 288 17.19 -10.04 -8.07
C ARG A 288 18.21 -10.64 -9.02
N VAL A 289 18.64 -11.86 -8.69
CA VAL A 289 19.53 -12.68 -9.53
C VAL A 289 19.00 -12.70 -10.98
N GLY A 290 19.87 -12.32 -11.92
CA GLY A 290 19.52 -12.17 -13.34
C GLY A 290 19.44 -10.72 -13.81
N GLN A 291 19.41 -9.73 -12.91
CA GLN A 291 19.49 -8.31 -13.26
C GLN A 291 20.87 -7.96 -13.84
N GLN A 292 20.88 -7.21 -14.94
CA GLN A 292 22.09 -6.82 -15.67
C GLN A 292 22.30 -5.30 -15.73
N LYS A 293 21.30 -4.51 -15.31
CA LYS A 293 21.33 -3.05 -15.34
C LYS A 293 21.24 -2.50 -13.92
N ASP A 294 21.85 -1.34 -13.71
CA ASP A 294 21.65 -0.60 -12.46
C ASP A 294 20.18 -0.29 -12.25
N VAL A 295 19.71 -0.52 -11.03
CA VAL A 295 18.30 -0.40 -10.66
C VAL A 295 18.08 0.88 -9.87
N VAL A 296 17.07 1.66 -10.27
CA VAL A 296 16.61 2.83 -9.51
C VAL A 296 15.21 2.58 -8.96
N ILE A 297 15.06 2.71 -7.65
CA ILE A 297 13.78 2.61 -6.94
C ILE A 297 13.32 4.04 -6.62
N HIS A 298 12.31 4.51 -7.34
CA HIS A 298 11.66 5.81 -7.16
C HIS A 298 10.50 5.64 -6.16
N ARG A 299 10.49 6.46 -5.10
CA ARG A 299 9.43 6.47 -4.08
C ARG A 299 8.80 7.84 -4.01
N PHE A 300 7.48 7.92 -4.18
CA PHE A 300 6.77 9.20 -4.17
C PHE A 300 6.07 9.41 -2.82
N VAL A 301 6.30 10.57 -2.21
CA VAL A 301 5.72 10.93 -0.92
C VAL A 301 5.20 12.35 -0.97
N CYS A 302 3.92 12.53 -0.68
CA CYS A 302 3.34 13.87 -0.55
C CYS A 302 3.68 14.48 0.83
N GLU A 303 4.41 15.59 0.83
CA GLU A 303 4.81 16.35 2.02
C GLU A 303 3.58 16.94 2.74
N GLY A 304 3.64 17.05 4.07
CA GLY A 304 2.54 17.61 4.86
C GLY A 304 1.28 16.73 4.91
N THR A 305 1.33 15.52 4.35
CA THR A 305 0.21 14.58 4.32
C THR A 305 0.45 13.36 5.23
N VAL A 306 -0.53 12.46 5.25
CA VAL A 306 -0.42 11.17 5.94
C VAL A 306 0.71 10.30 5.39
N GLU A 307 1.13 10.48 4.14
CA GLU A 307 2.21 9.69 3.55
C GLU A 307 3.58 9.97 4.19
N GLU A 308 3.85 11.23 4.54
CA GLU A 308 5.07 11.59 5.27
C GLU A 308 5.11 10.92 6.65
N LYS A 309 3.96 10.83 7.32
CA LYS A 309 3.84 10.14 8.60
C LYS A 309 3.95 8.62 8.44
N ILE A 310 3.44 8.05 7.35
CA ILE A 310 3.64 6.63 7.00
C ILE A 310 5.13 6.36 6.77
N LEU A 311 5.86 7.25 6.08
CA LEU A 311 7.31 7.12 5.89
C LEU A 311 8.05 7.08 7.23
N GLN A 312 7.70 7.97 8.17
CA GLN A 312 8.27 7.95 9.52
C GLN A 312 7.92 6.66 10.27
N LEU A 313 6.67 6.19 10.14
CA LEU A 313 6.22 4.94 10.74
C LEU A 313 7.01 3.74 10.20
N GLN A 314 7.23 3.67 8.88
CA GLN A 314 8.06 2.63 8.28
C GLN A 314 9.48 2.62 8.85
N LYS A 315 10.09 3.80 9.03
CA LYS A 315 11.43 3.91 9.63
C LYS A 315 11.44 3.30 11.04
N LYS A 316 10.48 3.69 11.88
CA LYS A 316 10.31 3.12 13.23
C LYS A 316 10.13 1.60 13.19
N LYS A 317 9.27 1.09 12.31
CA LYS A 317 9.02 -0.36 12.17
C LYS A 317 10.27 -1.11 11.69
N LYS A 318 11.04 -0.56 10.74
CA LYS A 318 12.31 -1.15 10.29
C LYS A 318 13.35 -1.17 11.42
N ASP A 319 13.43 -0.11 12.22
CA ASP A 319 14.37 -0.03 13.34
C ASP A 319 14.00 -1.02 14.45
N LEU A 320 12.70 -1.15 14.78
CA LEU A 320 12.20 -2.18 15.71
C LEU A 320 12.46 -3.60 15.19
N ALA A 321 12.21 -3.87 13.91
CA ALA A 321 12.45 -5.19 13.34
C ALA A 321 13.94 -5.59 13.43
N LYS A 322 14.87 -4.65 13.23
CA LYS A 322 16.31 -4.89 13.41
C LYS A 322 16.65 -5.25 14.87
N GLN A 323 15.99 -4.61 15.84
CA GLN A 323 16.18 -4.89 17.27
C GLN A 323 15.58 -6.25 17.68
N VAL A 324 14.47 -6.65 17.07
CA VAL A 324 13.81 -7.95 17.30
C VAL A 324 14.56 -9.12 16.65
N LEU A 325 15.18 -8.91 15.48
CA LEU A 325 16.07 -9.91 14.89
C LEU A 325 17.33 -10.18 15.75
N SER A 326 17.65 -9.27 16.69
CA SER A 326 18.64 -9.48 17.75
C SER A 326 18.07 -10.05 19.07
N GLY A 327 16.77 -10.35 19.16
CA GLY A 327 16.13 -10.94 20.33
C GLY A 327 14.61 -11.14 20.13
N SER A 328 14.14 -12.39 20.31
CA SER A 328 12.78 -12.91 20.15
C SER A 328 11.65 -11.88 20.32
N GLY A 329 10.93 -11.54 19.23
CA GLY A 329 9.81 -10.59 19.27
C GLY A 329 8.80 -10.78 18.15
N GLU A 330 7.54 -10.46 18.46
CA GLU A 330 6.34 -10.68 17.63
C GLU A 330 6.30 -9.87 16.32
N SER A 331 5.49 -10.32 15.36
CA SER A 331 5.43 -9.77 14.00
C SER A 331 4.87 -8.33 13.94
N VAL A 332 5.67 -7.38 13.45
CA VAL A 332 5.35 -5.93 13.32
C VAL A 332 4.49 -5.60 12.08
N THR A 333 3.50 -6.43 11.75
CA THR A 333 2.80 -6.34 10.46
C THR A 333 1.53 -5.49 10.49
N ARG A 334 0.86 -5.36 11.65
CA ARG A 334 -0.40 -4.61 11.79
C ARG A 334 -0.21 -3.17 12.28
N LEU A 335 -1.19 -2.31 12.04
CA LEU A 335 -1.27 -0.97 12.61
C LEU A 335 -1.77 -1.05 14.05
N THR A 336 -1.12 -0.33 14.95
CA THR A 336 -1.55 -0.17 16.35
C THR A 336 -2.31 1.14 16.53
N LEU A 337 -3.04 1.28 17.65
CA LEU A 337 -3.72 2.53 17.99
C LEU A 337 -2.73 3.69 18.21
N ALA A 338 -1.53 3.40 18.71
CA ALA A 338 -0.45 4.39 18.80
C ALA A 338 0.00 4.86 17.41
N ASP A 339 0.10 3.96 16.44
CA ASP A 339 0.41 4.32 15.05
C ASP A 339 -0.67 5.24 14.48
N LEU A 340 -1.95 4.95 14.73
CA LEU A 340 -3.06 5.79 14.28
C LEU A 340 -2.99 7.20 14.89
N LYS A 341 -2.71 7.34 16.19
CA LYS A 341 -2.52 8.66 16.82
C LYS A 341 -1.45 9.48 16.11
N VAL A 342 -0.29 8.88 15.83
CA VAL A 342 0.79 9.52 15.06
C VAL A 342 0.32 9.93 13.66
N LEU A 343 -0.33 9.02 12.91
CA LEU A 343 -0.80 9.29 11.54
C LEU A 343 -1.81 10.45 11.46
N PHE A 344 -2.68 10.60 12.46
CA PHE A 344 -3.64 11.70 12.51
C PHE A 344 -3.13 12.94 13.25
N GLY A 345 -1.93 12.88 13.86
CA GLY A 345 -1.32 14.00 14.58
C GLY A 345 -2.06 14.36 15.86
N ILE A 346 -2.52 13.35 16.60
CA ILE A 346 -3.23 13.46 17.88
C ILE A 346 -2.30 13.00 19.01
#